data_AF-A0AAD7PAJ3-F1
#
_entry.id   AF-A0AAD7PAJ3-F1
#
_cell.length_a   1.000
_cell.length_b   1.000
_cell.length_c   1.000
_cell.angle_alpha   90.00
_cell.angle_beta   90.00
_cell.angle_gamma   90.00
#
_symmetry.space_group_name_H-M   'P 1'
#
loop_
_entity.id
_entity.type
_entity.pdbx_description
1 polymer ?
#
loop_
_entity_poly.entity_id
_entity_poly.type
_entity_poly.pdbx_seq_one_letter_code
_entity_poly.pdbx_strand_id
1 'polypeptide(L)'
;MESSPVSQEFVSRAWDLEESVVKTLVGKQTGNSIVKLEDSAKIPEPKQGHREGMASNCEEAPLDFDIKNGGRVVVLNTKNLPLVGEVGLGADLLRLDGSAMCSPGFSRDSALQVTYIVRGCGRAQVVGVDGKRVLETTVKAGNLFIVPRFFVVSKIGDPDGMEWFSIITTPNPIFTHLAGSISPWKALSPGVLEASFNVDSSVEQQFRSKRIADSIFFPPPN
;
A
#
# COMPACT_ATOMS: atom_id res chain seq x y z
N MET A 1 -6.73 -34.99 10.63
CA MET A 1 -7.87 -34.07 10.58
C MET A 1 -8.31 -33.94 12.02
N GLU A 2 -7.89 -32.86 12.69
CA GLU A 2 -8.27 -32.67 14.09
C GLU A 2 -9.78 -32.46 14.13
N SER A 3 -10.45 -33.29 14.93
CA SER A 3 -11.84 -33.08 15.31
C SER A 3 -12.03 -31.63 15.75
N SER A 4 -13.17 -31.01 15.41
CA SER A 4 -13.58 -29.72 15.97
C SER A 4 -13.15 -29.60 17.44
N PRO A 5 -12.46 -28.51 17.85
CA PRO A 5 -12.02 -28.33 19.23
C PRO A 5 -13.19 -28.28 20.21
N VAL A 6 -14.42 -28.04 19.71
CA VAL A 6 -15.67 -28.14 20.47
C VAL A 6 -16.25 -29.55 20.33
N SER A 7 -16.60 -30.18 21.46
CA SER A 7 -17.14 -31.54 21.49
C SER A 7 -18.50 -31.66 20.78
N GLN A 8 -18.82 -32.87 20.32
CA GLN A 8 -20.08 -33.14 19.61
C GLN A 8 -21.31 -32.85 20.48
N GLU A 9 -21.26 -33.15 21.79
CA GLU A 9 -22.31 -32.82 22.74
C GLU A 9 -22.58 -31.31 22.79
N PHE A 10 -21.53 -30.48 22.85
CA PHE A 10 -21.67 -29.02 22.91
C PHE A 10 -22.27 -28.46 21.62
N VAL A 11 -21.82 -28.95 20.46
CA VAL A 11 -22.35 -28.52 19.17
C VAL A 11 -23.80 -29.00 18.99
N SER A 12 -24.10 -30.24 19.41
CA SER A 12 -25.45 -30.81 19.40
C SER A 12 -26.43 -29.96 20.21
N ARG A 13 -26.08 -29.60 21.44
CA ARG A 13 -26.92 -28.72 22.27
C ARG A 13 -27.00 -27.29 21.72
N ALA A 14 -25.92 -26.75 21.16
CA ALA A 14 -25.89 -25.37 20.65
C ALA A 14 -26.74 -25.19 19.38
N TRP A 15 -26.77 -26.19 18.50
CA TRP A 15 -27.56 -26.15 17.26
C TRP A 15 -28.90 -26.87 17.38
N ASP A 16 -29.18 -27.50 18.51
CA ASP A 16 -30.37 -28.31 18.76
C ASP A 16 -30.54 -29.44 17.71
N LEU A 17 -29.46 -30.21 17.51
CA LEU A 17 -29.39 -31.29 16.54
C LEU A 17 -28.90 -32.58 17.19
N GLU A 18 -29.35 -33.74 16.68
CA GLU A 18 -28.78 -35.03 17.08
C GLU A 18 -27.28 -35.11 16.81
N GLU A 19 -26.53 -35.77 17.70
CA GLU A 19 -25.07 -35.94 17.55
C GLU A 19 -24.68 -36.62 16.24
N SER A 20 -25.53 -37.51 15.72
CA SER A 20 -25.34 -38.19 14.43
C SER A 20 -25.29 -37.21 13.24
N VAL A 21 -26.17 -36.21 13.26
CA VAL A 21 -26.26 -35.13 12.26
C VAL A 21 -25.08 -34.19 12.42
N VAL A 22 -24.75 -33.81 13.66
CA VAL A 22 -23.57 -32.99 13.98
C VAL A 22 -22.30 -33.63 13.45
N LYS A 23 -22.08 -34.92 13.74
CA LYS A 23 -20.92 -35.69 13.26
C LYS A 23 -20.80 -35.64 11.73
N THR A 24 -21.92 -35.65 11.03
CA THR A 24 -21.96 -35.51 9.57
C THR A 24 -21.57 -34.10 9.12
N LEU A 25 -22.16 -33.06 9.73
CA LEU A 25 -21.90 -31.65 9.38
C LEU A 25 -20.45 -31.24 9.60
N VAL A 26 -19.88 -31.62 10.75
CA VAL A 26 -18.49 -31.24 11.11
C VAL A 26 -17.45 -32.16 10.48
N GLY A 27 -17.85 -33.32 9.95
CA GLY A 27 -16.93 -34.35 9.45
C GLY A 27 -16.91 -34.54 7.94
N LYS A 28 -17.92 -34.08 7.19
CA LYS A 28 -18.00 -34.33 5.74
C LYS A 28 -17.11 -33.43 4.90
N GLN A 29 -16.87 -32.19 5.32
CA GLN A 29 -16.00 -31.28 4.58
C GLN A 29 -14.55 -31.48 5.01
N THR A 30 -13.74 -32.03 4.12
CA THR A 30 -12.32 -32.35 4.38
C THR A 30 -11.36 -31.29 3.83
N GLY A 31 -11.86 -30.32 3.07
CA GLY A 31 -11.07 -29.22 2.54
C GLY A 31 -10.63 -28.25 3.64
N ASN A 32 -9.42 -27.71 3.51
CA ASN A 32 -8.87 -26.72 4.44
C ASN A 32 -8.92 -25.33 3.80
N SER A 33 -9.60 -24.37 4.44
CA SER A 33 -9.75 -22.96 4.05
C SER A 33 -10.44 -22.67 2.70
N ILE A 34 -10.03 -23.33 1.62
CA ILE A 34 -10.60 -23.21 0.28
C ILE A 34 -11.17 -24.57 -0.14
N VAL A 35 -12.43 -24.59 -0.55
CA VAL A 35 -13.15 -25.80 -0.96
C VAL A 35 -13.57 -25.66 -2.42
N LYS A 36 -13.26 -26.67 -3.23
CA LYS A 36 -13.79 -26.76 -4.60
C LYS A 36 -15.21 -27.28 -4.55
N LEU A 37 -16.12 -26.57 -5.20
CA LEU A 37 -17.51 -26.98 -5.36
C LEU A 37 -17.68 -27.71 -6.70
N GLU A 38 -18.69 -28.57 -6.76
CA GLU A 38 -19.13 -29.21 -8.00
C GLU A 38 -19.90 -28.20 -8.87
N ASP A 39 -19.85 -28.36 -10.19
CA ASP A 39 -20.48 -27.45 -11.16
C ASP A 39 -22.00 -27.35 -10.99
N SER A 40 -22.63 -28.35 -10.37
CA SER A 40 -24.06 -28.38 -10.06
C SER A 40 -24.45 -27.64 -8.77
N ALA A 41 -23.49 -27.16 -7.98
CA ALA A 41 -23.76 -26.47 -6.73
C ALA A 41 -24.49 -25.14 -6.99
N LYS A 42 -25.66 -24.97 -6.39
CA LYS A 42 -26.46 -23.74 -6.49
C LYS A 42 -26.08 -22.78 -5.37
N ILE A 43 -25.30 -21.75 -5.68
CA ILE A 43 -25.00 -20.65 -4.77
C ILE A 43 -25.77 -19.40 -5.22
N PRO A 44 -26.35 -18.62 -4.28
CA PRO A 44 -27.04 -17.38 -4.64
C PRO A 44 -26.07 -16.37 -5.26
N GLU A 45 -26.54 -15.65 -6.28
CA GLU A 45 -25.77 -14.58 -6.91
C GLU A 45 -25.52 -13.40 -5.93
N PRO A 46 -24.32 -12.79 -5.96
CA PRO A 46 -24.02 -11.63 -5.13
C PRO A 46 -24.94 -10.44 -5.46
N LYS A 47 -25.50 -9.81 -4.42
CA LYS A 47 -26.24 -8.55 -4.59
C LYS A 47 -25.27 -7.38 -4.59
N GLN A 48 -25.34 -6.52 -5.61
CA GLN A 48 -24.42 -5.39 -5.78
C GLN A 48 -24.43 -4.44 -4.57
N GLY A 49 -25.60 -4.16 -3.98
CA GLY A 49 -25.73 -3.28 -2.81
C GLY A 49 -25.02 -3.76 -1.55
N HIS A 50 -24.72 -5.07 -1.42
CA HIS A 50 -23.95 -5.57 -0.27
C HIS A 50 -22.47 -5.14 -0.30
N ARG A 51 -21.98 -4.63 -1.43
CA ARG A 51 -20.60 -4.12 -1.56
C ARG A 51 -20.46 -2.68 -1.08
N GLU A 52 -21.57 -1.94 -1.00
CA GLU A 52 -21.56 -0.54 -0.62
C GLU A 52 -21.00 -0.39 0.81
N GLY A 53 -19.95 0.42 0.96
CA GLY A 53 -19.24 0.60 2.22
C GLY A 53 -18.36 -0.57 2.66
N MET A 54 -18.38 -1.70 1.95
CA MET A 54 -17.62 -2.92 2.28
C MET A 54 -16.40 -3.14 1.36
N ALA A 55 -16.50 -2.73 0.10
CA ALA A 55 -15.44 -2.89 -0.89
C ALA A 55 -15.25 -1.62 -1.72
N SER A 56 -14.00 -1.33 -2.09
CA SER A 56 -13.64 -0.24 -2.99
C SER A 56 -12.63 -0.73 -4.02
N ASN A 57 -12.85 -0.42 -5.29
CA ASN A 57 -11.95 -0.78 -6.38
C ASN A 57 -10.93 0.35 -6.60
N CYS A 58 -9.72 0.17 -6.10
CA CYS A 58 -8.65 1.15 -6.28
C CYS A 58 -8.18 1.27 -7.73
N GLU A 59 -8.47 0.30 -8.61
CA GLU A 59 -8.13 0.40 -10.04
C GLU A 59 -9.03 1.37 -10.80
N GLU A 60 -10.26 1.59 -10.31
CA GLU A 60 -11.33 2.42 -10.91
C GLU A 60 -11.61 3.71 -10.14
N ALA A 61 -11.13 3.82 -8.89
CA ALA A 61 -11.33 4.99 -8.05
C ALA A 61 -10.69 6.25 -8.65
N PRO A 62 -11.22 7.45 -8.32
CA PRO A 62 -10.59 8.71 -8.70
C PRO A 62 -9.14 8.78 -8.21
N LEU A 63 -8.25 9.25 -9.09
CA LEU A 63 -6.82 9.39 -8.79
C LEU A 63 -6.59 10.60 -7.87
N ASP A 64 -5.82 10.42 -6.79
CA ASP A 64 -5.39 11.51 -5.92
C ASP A 64 -4.29 12.35 -6.59
N PHE A 65 -3.41 11.70 -7.35
CA PHE A 65 -2.45 12.35 -8.24
C PHE A 65 -2.30 11.56 -9.53
N ASP A 66 -2.14 12.29 -10.63
CA ASP A 66 -1.85 11.77 -11.97
C ASP A 66 -0.81 12.69 -12.64
N ILE A 67 0.43 12.22 -12.70
CA ILE A 67 1.56 12.95 -13.28
C ILE A 67 1.95 12.26 -14.57
N LYS A 68 1.77 12.97 -15.70
CA LYS A 68 2.11 12.48 -17.03
C LYS A 68 3.56 11.99 -17.09
N ASN A 69 3.76 10.75 -17.55
CA ASN A 69 5.06 10.05 -17.65
C ASN A 69 5.76 9.84 -16.30
N GLY A 70 5.08 10.10 -15.18
CA GLY A 70 5.59 9.90 -13.82
C GLY A 70 4.88 8.73 -13.17
N GLY A 71 3.55 8.82 -13.07
CA GLY A 71 2.74 7.80 -12.44
C GLY A 71 1.46 8.36 -11.85
N ARG A 72 0.70 7.48 -11.21
CA ARG A 72 -0.60 7.78 -10.61
C ARG A 72 -0.81 7.03 -9.31
N VAL A 73 -1.66 7.57 -8.44
CA VAL A 73 -1.96 6.99 -7.13
C VAL A 73 -3.42 7.13 -6.76
N VAL A 74 -3.94 6.10 -6.08
CA VAL A 74 -5.17 6.14 -5.30
C VAL A 74 -4.82 5.83 -3.85
N VAL A 75 -5.27 6.66 -2.93
CA VAL A 75 -5.15 6.46 -1.48
C VAL A 75 -6.51 6.03 -0.92
N LEU A 76 -6.58 4.81 -0.41
CA LEU A 76 -7.75 4.29 0.30
C LEU A 76 -7.74 4.82 1.74
N ASN A 77 -8.80 5.55 2.10
CA ASN A 77 -8.94 6.20 3.40
C ASN A 77 -10.43 6.28 3.82
N THR A 78 -10.73 6.90 4.96
CA THR A 78 -12.10 6.93 5.50
C THR A 78 -13.11 7.69 4.63
N LYS A 79 -12.66 8.50 3.68
CA LYS A 79 -13.55 9.23 2.76
C LYS A 79 -14.10 8.34 1.65
N ASN A 80 -13.31 7.39 1.16
CA ASN A 80 -13.71 6.52 0.05
C ASN A 80 -14.08 5.10 0.48
N LEU A 81 -13.66 4.67 1.67
CA LEU A 81 -14.15 3.44 2.31
C LEU A 81 -14.21 3.63 3.84
N PRO A 82 -15.33 4.11 4.41
CA PRO A 82 -15.44 4.41 5.83
C PRO A 82 -15.04 3.27 6.77
N LEU A 83 -15.27 2.01 6.36
CA LEU A 83 -14.90 0.81 7.10
C LEU A 83 -13.42 0.77 7.50
N VAL A 84 -12.52 1.37 6.71
CA VAL A 84 -11.10 1.36 7.02
C VAL A 84 -10.78 2.15 8.31
N GLY A 85 -11.65 3.08 8.69
CA GLY A 85 -11.62 3.78 9.99
C GLY A 85 -11.81 2.85 11.18
N GLU A 86 -12.74 1.91 11.07
CA GLU A 86 -13.01 0.90 12.11
C GLU A 86 -11.88 -0.15 12.19
N VAL A 87 -11.30 -0.49 11.05
CA VAL A 87 -10.16 -1.43 10.96
C VAL A 87 -8.86 -0.78 11.45
N GLY A 88 -8.76 0.55 11.39
CA GLY A 88 -7.55 1.29 11.75
C GLY A 88 -6.41 1.17 10.74
N LEU A 89 -6.72 0.77 9.50
CA LEU A 89 -5.76 0.60 8.40
C LEU A 89 -6.17 1.48 7.23
N GLY A 90 -5.22 1.84 6.38
CA GLY A 90 -5.43 2.53 5.12
C GLY A 90 -4.63 1.83 4.04
N ALA A 91 -4.73 2.28 2.81
CA ALA A 91 -3.95 1.70 1.73
C ALA A 91 -3.63 2.69 0.63
N ASP A 92 -2.70 2.31 -0.24
CA ASP A 92 -2.47 2.98 -1.50
C ASP A 92 -2.30 1.98 -2.65
N LEU A 93 -2.74 2.37 -3.84
CA LEU A 93 -2.37 1.72 -5.10
C LEU A 93 -1.60 2.73 -5.93
N LEU A 94 -0.31 2.46 -6.14
CA LEU A 94 0.56 3.30 -6.95
C LEU A 94 0.95 2.57 -8.23
N ARG A 95 0.87 3.28 -9.36
CA ARG A 95 1.34 2.82 -10.67
C ARG A 95 2.35 3.83 -11.20
N LEU A 96 3.60 3.42 -11.25
CA LEU A 96 4.73 4.21 -11.69
C LEU A 96 5.01 3.90 -13.16
N ASP A 97 5.12 4.96 -13.97
CA ASP A 97 5.41 4.81 -15.39
C ASP A 97 6.87 4.35 -15.60
N GLY A 98 7.18 3.92 -16.82
CA GLY A 98 8.49 3.42 -17.21
C GLY A 98 9.63 4.36 -16.84
N SER A 99 10.64 3.86 -16.12
CA SER A 99 11.81 4.62 -15.66
C SER A 99 11.52 5.84 -14.77
N ALA A 100 10.27 6.04 -14.36
CA ALA A 100 9.91 7.12 -13.45
C ALA A 100 10.31 6.78 -12.00
N MET A 101 10.35 7.80 -11.15
CA MET A 101 10.68 7.70 -9.73
C MET A 101 9.50 8.15 -8.88
N CYS A 102 9.20 7.41 -7.81
CA CYS A 102 8.42 7.92 -6.69
C CYS A 102 9.37 8.66 -5.73
N SER A 103 9.09 9.95 -5.51
CA SER A 103 9.92 10.84 -4.69
C SER A 103 10.20 10.20 -3.33
N PRO A 104 11.45 10.27 -2.82
CA PRO A 104 11.75 9.86 -1.45
C PRO A 104 10.77 10.49 -0.48
N GLY A 105 10.15 9.68 0.36
CA GLY A 105 9.15 10.15 1.31
C GLY A 105 8.96 9.20 2.48
N PHE A 106 8.24 9.68 3.50
CA PHE A 106 7.94 8.92 4.71
C PHE A 106 6.52 9.22 5.20
N SER A 107 5.94 8.32 5.99
CA SER A 107 4.62 8.55 6.60
C SER A 107 4.72 9.59 7.70
N ARG A 108 3.98 10.69 7.56
CA ARG A 108 4.00 11.81 8.52
C ARG A 108 3.40 11.45 9.88
N ASP A 109 2.44 10.54 9.87
CA ASP A 109 1.66 10.08 11.01
C ASP A 109 2.26 8.87 11.73
N SER A 110 3.56 8.58 11.51
CA SER A 110 4.23 7.43 12.13
C SER A 110 3.56 6.08 11.78
N ALA A 111 3.00 5.95 10.58
CA ALA A 111 2.47 4.67 10.13
C ALA A 111 3.56 3.76 9.56
N LEU A 112 3.40 2.47 9.79
CA LEU A 112 4.15 1.40 9.13
C LEU A 112 3.44 1.07 7.81
N GLN A 113 4.22 0.75 6.77
CA GLN A 113 3.68 0.40 5.45
C GLN A 113 4.15 -1.00 5.06
N VAL A 114 3.21 -1.85 4.65
CA VAL A 114 3.48 -3.16 4.06
C VAL A 114 3.22 -3.04 2.56
N THR A 115 4.28 -2.99 1.75
CA THR A 115 4.18 -2.82 0.31
C THR A 115 4.32 -4.16 -0.40
N TYR A 116 3.35 -4.49 -1.26
CA TYR A 116 3.37 -5.65 -2.14
C TYR A 116 3.42 -5.19 -3.60
N ILE A 117 4.40 -5.69 -4.36
CA ILE A 117 4.52 -5.39 -5.79
C ILE A 117 3.52 -6.25 -6.56
N VAL A 118 2.58 -5.60 -7.23
CA VAL A 118 1.49 -6.26 -7.97
C VAL A 118 1.94 -6.58 -9.40
N ARG A 119 2.59 -5.63 -10.08
CA ARG A 119 3.04 -5.77 -11.48
C ARG A 119 4.38 -5.06 -11.70
N GLY A 120 5.08 -5.46 -12.75
CA GLY A 120 6.34 -4.83 -13.18
C GLY A 120 7.53 -5.11 -12.26
N CYS A 121 8.56 -4.27 -12.40
CA CYS A 121 9.85 -4.40 -11.75
C CYS A 121 10.49 -3.02 -11.54
N GLY A 122 11.40 -2.91 -10.58
CA GLY A 122 12.15 -1.70 -10.33
C GLY A 122 13.10 -1.84 -9.15
N ARG A 123 13.69 -0.73 -8.73
CA ARG A 123 14.56 -0.65 -7.54
C ARG A 123 13.86 0.07 -6.42
N ALA A 124 13.98 -0.47 -5.21
CA ALA A 124 13.50 0.15 -3.99
C ALA A 124 14.66 0.41 -3.03
N GLN A 125 14.64 1.59 -2.40
CA GLN A 125 15.55 1.94 -1.30
C GLN A 125 14.76 2.35 -0.07
N VAL A 126 15.22 1.88 1.09
CA VAL A 126 14.70 2.29 2.40
C VAL A 126 15.86 2.78 3.27
N VAL A 127 15.71 3.97 3.84
CA VAL A 127 16.68 4.63 4.69
C VAL A 127 16.09 4.83 6.09
N GLY A 128 16.81 4.37 7.10
CA GLY A 128 16.44 4.50 8.50
C GLY A 128 16.64 5.92 9.03
N VAL A 129 16.08 6.19 10.21
CA VAL A 129 16.18 7.50 10.88
C VAL A 129 17.60 7.90 11.26
N ASP A 130 18.53 6.94 11.32
CA ASP A 130 19.96 7.16 11.53
C ASP A 130 20.71 7.47 10.22
N GLY A 131 19.99 7.65 9.11
CA GLY A 131 20.54 7.91 7.78
C GLY A 131 21.13 6.68 7.09
N LYS A 132 21.08 5.49 7.70
CA LYS A 132 21.60 4.27 7.09
C LYS A 132 20.60 3.68 6.12
N ARG A 133 21.11 3.27 4.96
CA ARG A 133 20.35 2.49 3.98
C ARG A 133 20.18 1.07 4.50
N VAL A 134 18.96 0.73 4.92
CA VAL A 134 18.61 -0.58 5.50
C VAL A 134 18.10 -1.55 4.44
N LEU A 135 17.65 -1.03 3.29
CA LEU A 135 17.25 -1.83 2.14
C LEU A 135 17.70 -1.13 0.86
N GLU A 136 18.31 -1.89 -0.04
CA GLU A 136 18.48 -1.54 -1.45
C GLU A 136 18.39 -2.81 -2.26
N THR A 137 17.33 -2.95 -3.06
CA THR A 137 17.12 -4.16 -3.83
C THR A 137 16.30 -3.90 -5.08
N THR A 138 16.39 -4.83 -6.02
CA THR A 138 15.43 -4.95 -7.11
C THR A 138 14.19 -5.66 -6.58
N VAL A 139 13.01 -5.11 -6.88
CA VAL A 139 11.72 -5.68 -6.51
C VAL A 139 10.92 -5.94 -7.78
N LYS A 140 10.19 -7.04 -7.81
CA LYS A 140 9.31 -7.45 -8.92
C LYS A 140 7.98 -7.96 -8.40
N ALA A 141 7.01 -8.11 -9.30
CA ALA A 141 5.71 -8.70 -8.99
C ALA A 141 5.83 -9.95 -8.08
N GLY A 142 5.04 -9.98 -7.00
CA GLY A 142 5.09 -11.03 -5.99
C GLY A 142 6.03 -10.74 -4.80
N ASN A 143 6.88 -9.72 -4.87
CA ASN A 143 7.70 -9.33 -3.72
C ASN A 143 6.90 -8.48 -2.71
N LEU A 144 7.21 -8.67 -1.44
CA LEU A 144 6.66 -7.93 -0.31
C LEU A 144 7.80 -7.38 0.54
N PHE A 145 7.69 -6.14 0.97
CA PHE A 145 8.59 -5.56 1.96
C PHE A 145 7.88 -4.56 2.86
N ILE A 146 8.49 -4.28 4.01
CA ILE A 146 7.93 -3.40 5.02
C ILE A 146 8.79 -2.14 5.11
N VAL A 147 8.13 -0.98 5.12
CA VAL A 147 8.74 0.30 5.44
C VAL A 147 8.38 0.64 6.89
N PRO A 148 9.36 0.61 7.81
CA PRO A 148 9.12 0.99 9.20
C PRO A 148 8.70 2.44 9.36
N ARG A 149 8.15 2.76 10.54
CA ARG A 149 7.73 4.12 10.89
C ARG A 149 8.89 5.12 10.76
N PHE A 150 8.62 6.28 10.15
CA PHE A 150 9.59 7.34 9.88
C PHE A 150 10.74 6.99 8.93
N PHE A 151 10.76 5.79 8.35
CA PHE A 151 11.79 5.44 7.37
C PHE A 151 11.43 6.08 6.04
N VAL A 152 12.45 6.56 5.34
CA VAL A 152 12.30 7.12 4.00
C VAL A 152 12.33 5.99 3.01
N VAL A 153 11.35 5.94 2.12
CA VAL A 153 11.30 5.00 1.00
C VAL A 153 11.28 5.76 -0.32
N SER A 154 12.00 5.24 -1.31
CA SER A 154 11.90 5.68 -2.71
C SER A 154 11.97 4.47 -3.63
N LYS A 155 11.33 4.59 -4.79
CA LYS A 155 11.24 3.54 -5.81
C LYS A 155 11.50 4.15 -7.18
N ILE A 156 12.24 3.44 -8.02
CA ILE A 156 12.44 3.77 -9.43
C ILE A 156 11.94 2.57 -10.24
N GLY A 157 11.02 2.79 -11.17
CA GLY A 157 10.53 1.73 -12.05
C GLY A 157 11.58 1.35 -13.10
N ASP A 158 11.57 0.11 -13.54
CA ASP A 158 12.27 -0.30 -14.76
C ASP A 158 11.59 0.29 -16.01
N PRO A 159 12.11 0.11 -17.24
CA PRO A 159 11.53 0.70 -18.45
C PRO A 159 10.05 0.41 -18.68
N ASP A 160 9.54 -0.73 -18.20
CA ASP A 160 8.12 -1.11 -18.33
C ASP A 160 7.24 -0.59 -17.17
N GLY A 161 7.84 0.05 -16.17
CA GLY A 161 7.15 0.58 -15.00
C GLY A 161 6.93 -0.45 -13.89
N MET A 162 6.23 -0.02 -12.84
CA MET A 162 5.96 -0.86 -11.67
C MET A 162 4.67 -0.43 -10.96
N GLU A 163 3.92 -1.39 -10.44
CA GLU A 163 2.70 -1.17 -9.67
C GLU A 163 2.79 -1.87 -8.32
N TRP A 164 2.37 -1.21 -7.26
CA TRP A 164 2.32 -1.78 -5.92
C TRP A 164 1.10 -1.33 -5.15
N PHE A 165 0.68 -2.20 -4.23
CA PHE A 165 -0.35 -1.92 -3.24
C PHE A 165 0.30 -1.91 -1.87
N SER A 166 0.04 -0.87 -1.06
CA SER A 166 0.52 -0.82 0.32
C SER A 166 -0.63 -0.84 1.30
N ILE A 167 -0.50 -1.64 2.38
CA ILE A 167 -1.35 -1.54 3.57
C ILE A 167 -0.60 -0.71 4.61
N ILE A 168 -1.29 0.27 5.20
CA ILE A 168 -0.68 1.30 6.02
C ILE A 168 -1.39 1.30 7.37
N THR A 169 -0.65 1.36 8.47
CA THR A 169 -1.21 1.26 9.83
C THR A 169 -1.84 2.57 10.33
N THR A 170 -2.69 3.16 9.51
CA THR A 170 -3.43 4.40 9.76
C THR A 170 -4.59 4.49 8.77
N PRO A 171 -5.81 4.85 9.18
CA PRO A 171 -6.96 4.92 8.28
C PRO A 171 -6.94 6.13 7.34
N ASN A 172 -6.06 7.11 7.58
CA ASN A 172 -5.91 8.30 6.75
C ASN A 172 -4.44 8.56 6.44
N PRO A 173 -3.84 7.79 5.52
CA PRO A 173 -2.42 7.91 5.21
C PRO A 173 -2.04 9.30 4.72
N ILE A 174 -0.98 9.87 5.31
CA ILE A 174 -0.42 11.15 4.90
C ILE A 174 1.09 11.00 4.74
N PHE A 175 1.59 11.29 3.54
CA PHE A 175 3.01 11.20 3.21
C PHE A 175 3.66 12.57 3.10
N THR A 176 4.90 12.66 3.58
CA THR A 176 5.78 13.79 3.32
C THR A 176 6.81 13.38 2.29
N HIS A 177 6.95 14.16 1.22
CA HIS A 177 7.97 13.94 0.19
C HIS A 177 9.16 14.88 0.40
N LEU A 178 10.37 14.34 0.27
CA LEU A 178 11.65 15.02 0.49
C LEU A 178 12.23 15.63 -0.79
N ALA A 179 11.48 15.66 -1.88
CA ALA A 179 11.81 16.35 -3.11
C ALA A 179 10.52 16.83 -3.78
N GLY A 180 10.66 17.67 -4.82
CA GLY A 180 9.52 18.25 -5.51
C GLY A 180 8.97 19.53 -4.87
N SER A 181 7.83 19.97 -5.39
CA SER A 181 7.15 21.23 -5.08
C SER A 181 6.62 21.30 -3.66
N ILE A 182 6.23 20.15 -3.10
CA ILE A 182 5.69 20.00 -1.74
C ILE A 182 6.75 19.64 -0.70
N SER A 183 8.03 19.69 -1.08
CA SER A 183 9.13 19.32 -0.20
C SER A 183 9.39 20.37 0.89
N PRO A 184 9.71 19.95 2.13
CA PRO A 184 10.16 20.86 3.19
C PRO A 184 11.34 21.75 2.77
N TRP A 185 12.21 21.26 1.87
CA TRP A 185 13.35 22.03 1.37
C TRP A 185 12.93 23.31 0.66
N LYS A 186 11.77 23.33 -0.02
CA LYS A 186 11.27 24.51 -0.71
C LYS A 186 10.71 25.57 0.24
N ALA A 187 10.36 25.18 1.47
CA ALA A 187 9.88 26.11 2.49
C ALA A 187 11.01 26.79 3.28
N LEU A 188 12.24 26.29 3.18
CA LEU A 188 13.40 26.85 3.87
C LEU A 188 13.98 28.06 3.11
N SER A 189 14.53 29.02 3.85
CA SER A 189 15.21 30.17 3.25
C SER A 189 16.56 29.76 2.65
N PRO A 190 17.09 30.52 1.67
CA PRO A 190 18.36 30.19 1.05
C PRO A 190 19.51 30.04 2.04
N GLY A 191 19.66 30.99 2.97
CA GLY A 191 20.72 30.92 3.99
C GLY A 191 20.62 29.69 4.91
N VAL A 192 19.41 29.18 5.18
CA VAL A 192 19.25 27.93 5.94
C VAL A 192 19.74 26.74 5.13
N LEU A 193 19.44 26.69 3.82
CA LEU A 193 19.88 25.60 2.94
C LEU A 193 21.40 25.62 2.72
N GLU A 194 21.97 26.81 2.45
CA GLU A 194 23.41 27.03 2.34
C GLU A 194 24.15 26.54 3.58
N ALA A 195 23.68 26.94 4.78
CA ALA A 195 24.27 26.52 6.04
C ALA A 195 24.08 25.02 6.32
N SER A 196 22.90 24.46 6.02
CA SER A 196 22.58 23.05 6.30
C SER A 196 23.38 22.09 5.42
N PHE A 197 23.55 22.43 4.15
CA PHE A 197 24.31 21.61 3.20
C PHE A 197 25.79 22.00 3.11
N ASN A 198 26.20 23.11 3.76
CA ASN A 198 27.54 23.69 3.65
C ASN A 198 27.93 23.95 2.18
N VAL A 199 27.07 24.66 1.46
CA VAL A 199 27.22 24.97 0.03
C VAL A 199 27.12 26.47 -0.23
N ASP A 200 27.65 26.92 -1.36
CA ASP A 200 27.51 28.30 -1.80
C ASP A 200 26.12 28.57 -2.43
N SER A 201 25.83 29.87 -2.62
CA SER A 201 24.56 30.32 -3.20
C SER A 201 24.32 29.81 -4.62
N SER A 202 25.37 29.52 -5.40
CA SER A 202 25.18 29.01 -6.76
C SER A 202 24.63 27.58 -6.76
N VAL A 203 25.14 26.74 -5.86
CA VAL A 203 24.69 25.36 -5.67
C VAL A 203 23.29 25.33 -5.05
N GLU A 204 23.04 26.19 -4.06
CA GLU A 204 21.72 26.33 -3.45
C GLU A 204 20.65 26.75 -4.48
N GLN A 205 20.96 27.75 -5.31
CA GLN A 205 20.05 28.22 -6.35
C GLN A 205 19.75 27.12 -7.37
N GLN A 206 20.77 26.34 -7.76
CA GLN A 206 20.58 25.17 -8.60
C GLN A 206 19.63 24.16 -7.97
N PHE A 207 19.84 23.79 -6.70
CA PHE A 207 18.99 22.86 -5.97
C PHE A 207 17.53 23.34 -5.91
N ARG A 208 17.30 24.63 -5.61
CA ARG A 208 15.96 25.20 -5.59
C ARG A 208 15.31 25.37 -6.95
N SER A 209 16.09 25.58 -8.01
CA SER A 209 15.58 25.79 -9.37
C SER A 209 14.94 24.53 -9.98
N LYS A 210 15.23 23.34 -9.44
CA LYS A 210 14.77 22.05 -10.00
C LYS A 210 13.51 21.53 -9.29
N ARG A 211 12.71 20.76 -10.03
CA ARG A 211 11.51 20.06 -9.54
C ARG A 211 10.52 20.96 -8.79
N ILE A 212 10.18 22.10 -9.41
CA ILE A 212 9.24 23.09 -8.85
C ILE A 212 7.79 22.74 -9.20
N ALA A 213 7.56 22.03 -10.31
CA ALA A 213 6.23 21.59 -10.73
C ALA A 213 5.91 20.15 -10.28
N ASP A 214 6.93 19.28 -10.18
CA ASP A 214 6.73 17.88 -9.81
C ASP A 214 6.46 17.74 -8.31
N SER A 215 5.44 16.98 -7.92
CA SER A 215 5.08 16.77 -6.51
C SER A 215 5.60 15.42 -5.98
N ILE A 216 5.06 14.31 -6.48
CA ILE A 216 5.27 12.97 -5.92
C ILE A 216 5.94 11.99 -6.88
N PHE A 217 5.70 12.16 -8.20
CA PHE A 217 6.28 11.32 -9.25
C PHE A 217 7.16 12.16 -10.14
N PHE A 218 8.33 11.61 -10.47
CA PHE A 218 9.35 12.25 -11.26
C PHE A 218 9.53 11.46 -12.56
N PRO A 219 9.10 12.02 -13.70
CA PRO A 219 9.36 11.43 -15.00
C PRO A 219 10.86 11.22 -15.24
N PRO A 220 11.23 10.24 -16.08
CA PRO A 220 12.63 10.07 -16.47
C PRO A 220 13.16 11.35 -17.14
N PRO A 221 14.47 11.67 -16.97
CA PRO A 221 15.08 12.75 -17.71
C PRO A 221 14.99 12.49 -19.23
N ASN A 222 14.71 13.55 -19.99
CA ASN A 222 14.73 13.51 -21.46
C ASN A 222 16.12 13.18 -22.01
#